data_AF-A0A8X8GKY3-F1
#
_entry.id   AF-A0A8X8GKY3-F1
#
_cell.length_a   1.000
_cell.length_b   1.000
_cell.length_c   1.000
_cell.angle_alpha   90.00
_cell.angle_beta   90.00
_cell.angle_gamma   90.00
#
_symmetry.space_group_name_H-M   'P 1'
#
loop_
_entity.id
_entity.type
_entity.pdbx_description
1 polymer ?
#
loop_
_entity_poly.entity_id
_entity_poly.type
_entity_poly.pdbx_seq_one_letter_code
_entity_poly.pdbx_strand_id
1 'polypeptide(L)'
;MAEQYDPQYWIERAQLVMEQNVVEDAKTAAEINRIITLMYAEIAKEIFAFYAKFATSEGLSVAEAKKVVDAFDVVAFKSKAKEYVKNKDFSEKANKELKKYNVKMKISREKLLKENLDLIVKSSTAEVEKAIESGLVDSINREVKEQAGILGVDLRITEEKAESIANSKFHKVTWSERLWDDMDLVREEVERITTNVVVRGRHPNEYVAEFKKKTGQTTYNAKRLLTTESARAQSEA
;
A
#
# COMPACT_ATOMS: atom_id res chain seq x y z
N MET A 1 -5.03 51.30 -3.08
CA MET A 1 -6.19 51.62 -3.93
C MET A 1 -5.84 51.66 -5.42
N ALA A 2 -4.68 52.19 -5.84
CA ALA A 2 -4.26 52.17 -7.25
C ALA A 2 -3.70 50.81 -7.74
N GLU A 3 -3.06 50.03 -6.86
CA GLU A 3 -2.45 48.73 -7.20
C GLU A 3 -3.45 47.62 -7.58
N GLN A 4 -4.68 47.65 -7.07
CA GLN A 4 -5.71 46.63 -7.37
C GLN A 4 -6.29 46.73 -8.80
N TYR A 5 -5.98 47.79 -9.56
CA TYR A 5 -6.44 47.96 -10.94
C TYR A 5 -5.31 47.78 -11.97
N ASP A 6 -4.09 47.50 -11.51
CA ASP A 6 -2.95 47.22 -12.38
C ASP A 6 -2.99 45.74 -12.84
N PRO A 7 -3.11 45.45 -14.16
CA PRO A 7 -3.04 44.09 -14.66
C PRO A 7 -1.77 43.36 -14.23
N GLN A 8 -0.64 44.06 -14.07
CA GLN A 8 0.63 43.48 -13.65
C GLN A 8 0.57 42.92 -12.23
N TYR A 9 -0.12 43.61 -11.31
CA TYR A 9 -0.33 43.15 -9.94
C TYR A 9 -1.06 41.79 -9.91
N TRP A 10 -2.14 41.65 -10.70
CA TRP A 10 -2.91 40.42 -10.75
C TRP A 10 -2.14 39.26 -11.40
N ILE A 11 -1.31 39.54 -12.40
CA ILE A 11 -0.43 38.55 -13.02
C ILE A 11 0.62 38.05 -12.01
N GLU A 12 1.31 38.95 -11.33
CA GLU A 12 2.33 38.60 -10.32
C GLU A 12 1.71 37.83 -9.15
N ARG A 13 0.53 38.25 -8.69
CA ARG A 13 -0.21 37.54 -7.65
C ARG A 13 -0.61 36.13 -8.09
N ALA A 14 -1.17 35.96 -9.28
CA ALA A 14 -1.55 34.65 -9.81
C ALA A 14 -0.33 33.72 -9.91
N GLN A 15 0.82 34.25 -10.33
CA GLN A 15 2.06 33.49 -10.38
C GLN A 15 2.53 33.04 -8.99
N LEU A 16 2.48 33.93 -7.99
CA LEU A 16 2.83 33.58 -6.60
C LEU A 16 1.91 32.48 -6.03
N VAL A 17 0.61 32.54 -6.30
CA VAL A 17 -0.35 31.50 -5.87
C VAL A 17 -0.05 30.17 -6.56
N MET A 18 0.27 30.19 -7.86
CA MET A 18 0.64 28.99 -8.60
C MET A 18 1.93 28.36 -8.03
N GLU A 19 2.95 29.17 -7.76
CA GLU A 19 4.20 28.72 -7.13
C GLU A 19 3.94 28.12 -5.74
N GLN A 20 3.08 28.75 -4.94
CA GLN A 20 2.68 28.22 -3.63
C GLN A 20 1.97 26.88 -3.74
N ASN A 21 1.01 26.75 -4.67
CA ASN A 21 0.28 25.50 -4.91
C ASN A 21 1.23 24.37 -5.34
N VAL A 22 2.19 24.66 -6.23
CA VAL A 22 3.22 23.69 -6.64
C VAL A 22 4.05 23.22 -5.44
N VAL A 23 4.43 24.14 -4.53
CA VAL A 23 5.20 23.80 -3.33
C VAL A 23 4.39 22.92 -2.37
N GLU A 24 3.12 23.24 -2.11
CA GLU A 24 2.28 22.43 -1.22
C GLU A 24 1.98 21.04 -1.82
N ASP A 25 1.64 20.95 -3.10
CA ASP A 25 1.42 19.68 -3.78
C ASP A 25 2.70 18.82 -3.79
N ALA A 26 3.87 19.44 -3.92
CA ALA A 26 5.15 18.75 -3.82
C ALA A 26 5.41 18.15 -2.43
N LYS A 27 4.96 18.80 -1.34
CA LYS A 27 5.05 18.26 0.02
C LYS A 27 4.16 17.03 0.18
N THR A 28 2.91 17.11 -0.26
CA THR A 28 1.98 15.97 -0.23
C THR A 28 2.50 14.82 -1.08
N ALA A 29 3.03 15.11 -2.27
CA ALA A 29 3.66 14.12 -3.14
C ALA A 29 4.91 13.46 -2.49
N ALA A 30 5.69 14.21 -1.71
CA ALA A 30 6.83 13.68 -0.97
C ALA A 30 6.38 12.72 0.13
N GLU A 31 5.30 13.04 0.84
CA GLU A 31 4.72 12.18 1.87
C GLU A 31 4.14 10.88 1.29
N ILE A 32 3.40 10.96 0.18
CA ILE A 32 2.93 9.79 -0.57
C ILE A 32 4.10 8.88 -0.95
N ASN A 33 5.20 9.46 -1.46
CA ASN A 33 6.39 8.70 -1.81
C ASN A 33 7.04 8.04 -0.59
N ARG A 34 7.07 8.72 0.57
CA ARG A 34 7.61 8.18 1.82
C ARG A 34 6.81 6.95 2.25
N ILE A 35 5.48 7.05 2.31
CA ILE A 35 4.57 5.97 2.71
C ILE A 35 4.76 4.76 1.79
N ILE A 36 4.69 4.95 0.47
CA ILE A 36 4.83 3.86 -0.51
C ILE A 36 6.22 3.22 -0.43
N THR A 37 7.28 4.01 -0.26
CA THR A 37 8.64 3.46 -0.12
C THR A 37 8.76 2.59 1.13
N LEU A 38 8.19 3.03 2.26
CA LEU A 38 8.20 2.26 3.51
C LEU A 38 7.36 0.99 3.40
N MET A 39 6.18 1.05 2.77
CA MET A 39 5.34 -0.11 2.50
C MET A 39 6.12 -1.21 1.77
N TYR A 40 6.78 -0.87 0.65
CA TYR A 40 7.56 -1.86 -0.11
C TYR A 40 8.79 -2.36 0.66
N ALA A 41 9.43 -1.50 1.45
CA ALA A 41 10.55 -1.91 2.30
C ALA A 41 10.11 -2.91 3.38
N GLU A 42 8.94 -2.70 3.98
CA GLU A 42 8.37 -3.58 5.00
C GLU A 42 7.91 -4.92 4.40
N ILE A 43 7.23 -4.90 3.25
CA ILE A 43 6.88 -6.11 2.48
C ILE A 43 8.14 -6.94 2.19
N ALA A 44 9.19 -6.30 1.66
CA ALA A 44 10.44 -6.99 1.36
C ALA A 44 11.03 -7.59 2.64
N LYS A 45 11.13 -6.81 3.72
CA LYS A 45 11.65 -7.26 5.02
C LYS A 45 10.91 -8.50 5.54
N GLU A 46 9.57 -8.51 5.50
CA GLU A 46 8.76 -9.65 5.95
C GLU A 46 9.02 -10.90 5.09
N ILE A 47 9.09 -10.76 3.77
CA ILE A 47 9.38 -11.87 2.85
C ILE A 47 10.81 -12.41 3.08
N PHE A 48 11.81 -11.53 3.23
CA PHE A 48 13.19 -11.92 3.51
C PHE A 48 13.33 -12.60 4.88
N ALA A 49 12.69 -12.06 5.92
CA ALA A 49 12.70 -12.64 7.25
C ALA A 49 12.03 -14.02 7.27
N PHE A 50 10.91 -14.17 6.54
CA PHE A 50 10.27 -15.46 6.35
C PHE A 50 11.19 -16.45 5.64
N TYR A 51 11.80 -16.04 4.52
CA TYR A 51 12.72 -16.87 3.75
C TYR A 51 13.92 -17.33 4.59
N ALA A 52 14.54 -16.43 5.36
CA ALA A 52 15.67 -16.78 6.23
C ALA A 52 15.29 -17.82 7.31
N LYS A 53 14.12 -17.67 7.94
CA LYS A 53 13.58 -18.65 8.91
C LYS A 53 13.20 -19.99 8.25
N PHE A 54 12.80 -19.95 6.99
CA PHE A 54 12.44 -21.15 6.23
C PHE A 54 13.66 -21.91 5.69
N ALA A 55 14.64 -21.22 5.13
CA ALA A 55 15.88 -21.79 4.58
C ALA A 55 16.76 -22.45 5.65
N THR A 56 16.66 -21.98 6.90
CA THR A 56 17.35 -22.57 8.06
C THR A 56 16.62 -23.76 8.66
N SER A 57 15.34 -24.01 8.29
CA SER A 57 14.53 -25.06 8.94
C SER A 57 14.40 -26.37 8.16
N GLU A 58 14.08 -26.45 6.86
CA GLU A 58 14.03 -27.76 6.16
C GLU A 58 14.17 -27.70 4.63
N GLY A 59 15.06 -28.54 4.07
CA GLY A 59 15.32 -28.70 2.64
C GLY A 59 14.33 -29.60 1.89
N LEU A 60 13.03 -29.27 1.85
CA LEU A 60 12.04 -29.97 1.00
C LEU A 60 11.08 -29.04 0.23
N SER A 61 10.78 -29.45 -1.01
CA SER A 61 9.94 -28.78 -2.01
C SER A 61 8.45 -28.77 -1.63
N VAL A 62 7.76 -27.69 -1.99
CA VAL A 62 6.46 -27.26 -1.45
C VAL A 62 5.29 -27.72 -2.30
N ALA A 63 5.58 -28.18 -3.52
CA ALA A 63 4.58 -28.60 -4.49
C ALA A 63 3.75 -29.79 -4.00
N GLU A 64 4.31 -30.65 -3.14
CA GLU A 64 3.61 -31.80 -2.55
C GLU A 64 2.66 -31.43 -1.39
N ALA A 65 2.75 -30.19 -0.88
CA ALA A 65 2.06 -29.78 0.34
C ALA A 65 0.56 -29.49 0.15
N LYS A 66 0.16 -29.04 -1.05
CA LYS A 66 -1.14 -28.40 -1.29
C LYS A 66 -2.40 -29.28 -1.21
N LYS A 67 -2.31 -30.59 -0.92
CA LYS A 67 -3.45 -31.52 -1.02
C LYS A 67 -4.21 -31.84 0.28
N VAL A 68 -3.84 -31.29 1.44
CA VAL A 68 -4.51 -31.65 2.71
C VAL A 68 -4.63 -30.45 3.64
N VAL A 69 -5.76 -29.75 3.65
CA VAL A 69 -6.07 -28.84 4.75
C VAL A 69 -7.58 -28.82 5.05
N ASP A 70 -7.91 -29.23 6.27
CA ASP A 70 -8.60 -28.35 7.22
C ASP A 70 -8.17 -28.68 8.67
N ALA A 71 -8.34 -27.67 9.53
CA ALA A 71 -8.03 -27.56 10.96
C ALA A 71 -6.59 -27.93 11.39
N PHE A 72 -5.85 -26.98 11.96
CA PHE A 72 -4.59 -27.30 12.62
C PHE A 72 -4.32 -26.44 13.87
N ASP A 73 -4.10 -27.15 14.97
CA ASP A 73 -3.58 -26.64 16.24
C ASP A 73 -2.07 -26.93 16.32
N VAL A 74 -1.28 -25.86 16.33
CA VAL A 74 0.20 -25.87 16.32
C VAL A 74 0.79 -26.53 17.57
N VAL A 75 0.06 -26.53 18.69
CA VAL A 75 0.58 -26.94 20.01
C VAL A 75 0.56 -28.46 20.16
N ALA A 76 -0.52 -29.13 19.76
CA ALA A 76 -0.65 -30.59 19.84
C ALA A 76 0.41 -31.34 19.01
N PHE A 77 0.87 -30.73 17.91
CA PHE A 77 1.85 -31.31 16.98
C PHE A 77 3.28 -31.32 17.50
N LYS A 78 3.74 -30.25 18.14
CA LYS A 78 5.10 -30.18 18.71
C LYS A 78 5.35 -31.32 19.70
N SER A 79 4.30 -31.73 20.41
CA SER A 79 4.31 -32.85 21.35
C SER A 79 4.37 -34.21 20.64
N LYS A 80 3.54 -34.44 19.61
CA LYS A 80 3.48 -35.72 18.88
C LYS A 80 4.72 -35.99 18.02
N ALA A 81 5.26 -34.97 17.36
CA ALA A 81 6.53 -35.07 16.62
C ALA A 81 7.71 -35.34 17.58
N LYS A 82 7.74 -34.69 18.76
CA LYS A 82 8.70 -35.02 19.82
C LYS A 82 8.58 -36.46 20.29
N GLU A 83 7.36 -36.99 20.37
CA GLU A 83 7.09 -38.36 20.81
C GLU A 83 7.61 -39.41 19.82
N TYR A 84 7.39 -39.23 18.50
CA TYR A 84 7.97 -40.12 17.47
C TYR A 84 9.51 -40.11 17.49
N VAL A 85 10.12 -38.94 17.62
CA VAL A 85 11.59 -38.79 17.71
C VAL A 85 12.12 -39.40 19.01
N LYS A 86 11.43 -39.19 20.14
CA LYS A 86 11.78 -39.77 21.45
C LYS A 86 11.70 -41.30 21.43
N ASN A 87 10.71 -41.86 20.74
CA ASN A 87 10.49 -43.29 20.64
C ASN A 87 11.30 -43.95 19.50
N LYS A 88 12.07 -43.17 18.72
CA LYS A 88 12.84 -43.63 17.55
C LYS A 88 11.99 -44.40 16.53
N ASP A 89 10.72 -44.02 16.38
CA ASP A 89 9.81 -44.63 15.39
C ASP A 89 10.09 -44.02 14.01
N PHE A 90 10.87 -44.73 13.20
CA PHE A 90 11.19 -44.38 11.81
C PHE A 90 10.41 -45.23 10.81
N SER A 91 9.27 -45.80 11.24
CA SER A 91 8.42 -46.57 10.33
C SER A 91 7.95 -45.72 9.16
N GLU A 92 7.70 -46.37 8.03
CA GLU A 92 7.24 -45.69 6.81
C GLU A 92 5.93 -44.92 7.03
N LYS A 93 5.08 -45.42 7.94
CA LYS A 93 3.85 -44.76 8.40
C LYS A 93 4.15 -43.49 9.20
N ALA A 94 5.06 -43.53 10.18
CA ALA A 94 5.46 -42.37 10.97
C ALA A 94 6.07 -41.28 10.07
N ASN A 95 6.96 -41.65 9.14
CA ASN A 95 7.54 -40.70 8.18
C ASN A 95 6.48 -40.08 7.25
N LYS A 96 5.50 -40.85 6.77
CA LYS A 96 4.41 -40.33 5.92
C LYS A 96 3.51 -39.36 6.68
N GLU A 97 3.24 -39.63 7.96
CA GLU A 97 2.49 -38.71 8.82
C GLU A 97 3.29 -37.42 9.08
N LEU A 98 4.57 -37.52 9.47
CA LEU A 98 5.45 -36.36 9.66
C LEU A 98 5.53 -35.48 8.40
N LYS A 99 5.67 -36.08 7.20
CA LYS A 99 5.68 -35.35 5.93
C LYS A 99 4.38 -34.58 5.70
N LYS A 100 3.20 -35.21 5.93
CA LYS A 100 1.90 -34.53 5.83
C LYS A 100 1.76 -33.36 6.82
N TYR A 101 2.34 -33.48 8.01
CA TYR A 101 2.28 -32.44 9.02
C TYR A 101 3.23 -31.26 8.74
N ASN A 102 4.47 -31.52 8.30
CA ASN A 102 5.39 -30.47 7.86
C ASN A 102 4.80 -29.64 6.72
N VAL A 103 4.11 -30.33 5.80
CA VAL A 103 3.27 -29.74 4.75
C VAL A 103 2.19 -28.79 5.30
N LYS A 104 1.36 -29.24 6.26
CA LYS A 104 0.33 -28.40 6.88
C LYS A 104 0.93 -27.18 7.56
N MET A 105 2.05 -27.35 8.27
CA MET A 105 2.73 -26.25 8.94
C MET A 105 3.25 -25.19 7.99
N LYS A 106 3.77 -25.60 6.84
CA LYS A 106 4.23 -24.69 5.80
C LYS A 106 3.09 -23.83 5.24
N ILE A 107 1.93 -24.44 4.98
CA ILE A 107 0.74 -23.73 4.48
C ILE A 107 0.21 -22.74 5.52
N SER A 108 0.12 -23.12 6.80
CA SER A 108 -0.32 -22.18 7.85
C SER A 108 0.60 -20.97 7.96
N ARG A 109 1.91 -21.17 7.86
CA ARG A 109 2.90 -20.08 7.87
C ARG A 109 2.81 -19.21 6.61
N GLU A 110 2.61 -19.82 5.44
CA GLU A 110 2.35 -19.09 4.19
C GLU A 110 1.12 -18.19 4.31
N LYS A 111 0.03 -18.73 4.84
CA LYS A 111 -1.22 -17.98 5.05
C LYS A 111 -1.01 -16.79 5.98
N LEU A 112 -0.34 -17.00 7.12
CA LEU A 112 -0.02 -15.93 8.06
C LEU A 112 0.84 -14.83 7.42
N LEU A 113 1.84 -15.22 6.63
CA LEU A 113 2.66 -14.24 5.90
C LEU A 113 1.81 -13.42 4.92
N LYS A 114 0.95 -14.08 4.13
CA LYS A 114 0.06 -13.39 3.18
C LYS A 114 -0.89 -12.42 3.88
N GLU A 115 -1.48 -12.83 5.02
CA GLU A 115 -2.35 -11.96 5.82
C GLU A 115 -1.59 -10.73 6.37
N ASN A 116 -0.35 -10.92 6.86
CA ASN A 116 0.46 -9.81 7.34
C ASN A 116 0.82 -8.83 6.20
N LEU A 117 1.18 -9.36 5.03
CA LEU A 117 1.51 -8.54 3.85
C LEU A 117 0.28 -7.78 3.32
N ASP A 118 -0.90 -8.41 3.28
CA ASP A 118 -2.16 -7.75 2.92
C ASP A 118 -2.49 -6.62 3.90
N LEU A 119 -2.24 -6.82 5.20
CA LEU A 119 -2.41 -5.78 6.22
C LEU A 119 -1.47 -4.58 5.97
N ILE A 120 -0.19 -4.82 5.68
CA ILE A 120 0.80 -3.77 5.38
C ILE A 120 0.34 -2.94 4.18
N VAL A 121 -0.15 -3.59 3.10
CA VAL A 121 -0.64 -2.87 1.93
C VAL A 121 -1.89 -2.05 2.27
N LYS A 122 -2.85 -2.63 2.99
CA LYS A 122 -4.09 -1.93 3.38
C LYS A 122 -3.84 -0.74 4.29
N SER A 123 -2.99 -0.89 5.31
CA SER A 123 -2.67 0.22 6.22
C SER A 123 -1.95 1.35 5.49
N SER A 124 -0.98 1.00 4.62
CA SER A 124 -0.27 1.98 3.81
C SER A 124 -1.18 2.66 2.78
N THR A 125 -2.16 1.93 2.23
CA THR A 125 -3.17 2.49 1.31
C THR A 125 -4.02 3.53 2.02
N ALA A 126 -4.49 3.25 3.24
CA ALA A 126 -5.24 4.19 4.05
C ALA A 126 -4.41 5.45 4.42
N GLU A 127 -3.11 5.29 4.68
CA GLU A 127 -2.21 6.43 4.91
C GLU A 127 -2.05 7.29 3.64
N VAL A 128 -1.87 6.67 2.46
CA VAL A 128 -1.81 7.40 1.18
C VAL A 128 -3.13 8.09 0.88
N GLU A 129 -4.26 7.42 1.11
CA GLU A 129 -5.60 7.97 0.94
C GLU A 129 -5.77 9.24 1.77
N LYS A 130 -5.46 9.17 3.07
CA LYS A 130 -5.52 10.33 3.96
C LYS A 130 -4.61 11.47 3.52
N ALA A 131 -3.40 11.17 3.04
CA ALA A 131 -2.48 12.19 2.55
C ALA A 131 -3.03 12.89 1.29
N ILE A 132 -3.63 12.14 0.37
CA ILE A 132 -4.29 12.70 -0.82
C ILE A 132 -5.50 13.55 -0.40
N GLU A 133 -6.40 13.02 0.43
CA GLU A 133 -7.60 13.73 0.88
C GLU A 133 -7.25 15.08 1.54
N SER A 134 -6.31 15.07 2.49
CA SER A 134 -5.81 16.30 3.14
C SER A 134 -5.25 17.29 2.10
N GLY A 135 -4.46 16.81 1.14
CA GLY A 135 -3.92 17.65 0.07
C GLY A 135 -5.00 18.28 -0.80
N LEU A 136 -6.06 17.53 -1.12
CA LEU A 136 -7.21 18.02 -1.89
C LEU A 136 -8.00 19.07 -1.12
N VAL A 137 -8.32 18.81 0.15
CA VAL A 137 -9.03 19.75 1.02
C VAL A 137 -8.23 21.04 1.21
N ASP A 138 -6.92 20.94 1.45
CA ASP A 138 -6.05 22.10 1.55
C ASP A 138 -6.01 22.91 0.24
N SER A 139 -6.01 22.22 -0.90
CA SER A 139 -6.04 22.85 -2.24
C SER A 139 -7.34 23.62 -2.47
N ILE A 140 -8.48 23.03 -2.12
CA ILE A 140 -9.82 23.67 -2.17
C ILE A 140 -9.85 24.91 -1.27
N ASN A 141 -9.39 24.78 -0.03
CA ASN A 141 -9.36 25.89 0.94
C ASN A 141 -8.52 27.07 0.44
N ARG A 142 -7.37 26.80 -0.21
CA ARG A 142 -6.53 27.84 -0.82
C ARG A 142 -7.23 28.52 -1.99
N GLU A 143 -7.89 27.76 -2.85
CA GLU A 143 -8.63 28.31 -4.00
C GLU A 143 -9.78 29.23 -3.55
N VAL A 144 -10.62 28.77 -2.61
CA VAL A 144 -11.71 29.58 -2.06
C VAL A 144 -11.18 30.88 -1.44
N LYS A 145 -10.06 30.80 -0.71
CA LYS A 145 -9.43 31.99 -0.10
C LYS A 145 -8.93 32.97 -1.17
N GLU A 146 -8.38 32.47 -2.27
CA GLU A 146 -7.90 33.32 -3.35
C GLU A 146 -9.06 33.99 -4.09
N GLN A 147 -10.11 33.25 -4.45
CA GLN A 147 -11.33 33.80 -5.05
C GLN A 147 -12.01 34.83 -4.14
N ALA A 148 -12.10 34.58 -2.84
CA ALA A 148 -12.61 35.52 -1.86
C ALA A 148 -11.80 36.83 -1.83
N GLY A 149 -10.46 36.71 -1.88
CA GLY A 149 -9.54 37.83 -1.96
C GLY A 149 -9.68 38.65 -3.24
N ILE A 150 -9.92 38.00 -4.39
CA ILE A 150 -10.18 38.65 -5.68
C ILE A 150 -11.50 39.42 -5.64
N LEU A 151 -12.55 38.81 -5.10
CA LEU A 151 -13.88 39.40 -5.02
C LEU A 151 -14.03 40.44 -3.89
N GLY A 152 -13.03 40.55 -3.01
CA GLY A 152 -13.08 41.46 -1.86
C GLY A 152 -14.13 41.06 -0.82
N VAL A 153 -14.47 39.78 -0.74
CA VAL A 153 -15.48 39.22 0.17
C VAL A 153 -14.82 38.36 1.24
N ASP A 154 -15.42 38.26 2.42
CA ASP A 154 -15.05 37.26 3.42
C ASP A 154 -15.86 35.99 3.17
N LEU A 155 -15.34 35.12 2.30
CA LEU A 155 -15.91 33.81 2.00
C LEU A 155 -15.01 32.72 2.56
N ARG A 156 -15.62 31.75 3.25
CA ARG A 156 -14.97 30.53 3.74
C ARG A 156 -15.83 29.33 3.38
N ILE A 157 -15.18 28.24 3.00
CA ILE A 157 -15.81 26.95 2.83
C ILE A 157 -15.76 26.18 4.16
N THR A 158 -16.78 25.38 4.45
CA THR A 158 -16.75 24.47 5.60
C THR A 158 -15.94 23.23 5.27
N GLU A 159 -15.35 22.60 6.29
CA GLU A 159 -14.60 21.34 6.11
C GLU A 159 -15.42 20.27 5.40
N GLU A 160 -16.66 20.04 5.86
CA GLU A 160 -17.59 19.07 5.25
C GLU A 160 -17.84 19.37 3.76
N LYS A 161 -17.90 20.64 3.38
CA LYS A 161 -18.11 21.02 1.98
C LYS A 161 -16.84 20.81 1.15
N ALA A 162 -15.66 21.11 1.71
CA ALA A 162 -14.38 20.84 1.06
C ALA A 162 -14.17 19.32 0.87
N GLU A 163 -14.41 18.52 1.91
CA GLU A 163 -14.38 17.04 1.83
C GLU A 163 -15.39 16.52 0.79
N SER A 164 -16.59 17.09 0.74
CA SER A 164 -17.60 16.72 -0.26
C SER A 164 -17.16 17.02 -1.70
N ILE A 165 -16.46 18.14 -1.93
CA ILE A 165 -15.89 18.47 -3.25
C ILE A 165 -14.72 17.54 -3.57
N ALA A 166 -13.81 17.32 -2.61
CA ALA A 166 -12.66 16.43 -2.77
C ALA A 166 -13.10 14.99 -3.12
N ASN A 167 -14.12 14.47 -2.44
CA ASN A 167 -14.63 13.10 -2.60
C ASN A 167 -15.73 12.95 -3.66
N SER A 168 -16.01 14.01 -4.42
CA SER A 168 -16.98 13.95 -5.52
C SER A 168 -16.52 13.01 -6.64
N LYS A 169 -17.49 12.46 -7.37
CA LYS A 169 -17.23 11.49 -8.44
C LYS A 169 -16.81 12.20 -9.72
N PHE A 170 -15.70 11.77 -10.30
CA PHE A 170 -15.31 12.13 -11.65
C PHE A 170 -15.44 10.92 -12.58
N HIS A 171 -16.18 11.02 -13.68
CA HIS A 171 -16.48 9.88 -14.55
C HIS A 171 -17.00 8.62 -13.80
N LYS A 172 -17.94 8.81 -12.86
CA LYS A 172 -18.68 7.78 -12.09
C LYS A 172 -17.95 7.13 -10.91
N VAL A 173 -16.65 7.33 -10.75
CA VAL A 173 -15.86 6.82 -9.62
C VAL A 173 -15.18 7.95 -8.86
N THR A 174 -14.88 7.73 -7.59
CA THR A 174 -14.05 8.64 -6.77
C THR A 174 -12.58 8.39 -7.05
N TRP A 175 -11.73 9.33 -6.62
CA TRP A 175 -10.29 9.14 -6.64
C TRP A 175 -9.85 8.02 -5.67
N SER A 176 -10.51 7.91 -4.52
CA SER A 176 -10.25 6.85 -3.53
C SER A 176 -10.48 5.47 -4.14
N GLU A 177 -11.60 5.26 -4.84
CA GLU A 177 -11.87 4.00 -5.56
C GLU A 177 -10.71 3.65 -6.51
N ARG A 178 -10.18 4.61 -7.27
CA ARG A 178 -9.02 4.40 -8.16
C ARG A 178 -7.74 4.06 -7.41
N LEU A 179 -7.51 4.68 -6.26
CA LEU A 179 -6.34 4.38 -5.42
C LEU A 179 -6.41 2.94 -4.90
N TRP A 180 -7.57 2.52 -4.39
CA TRP A 180 -7.78 1.16 -3.90
C TRP A 180 -7.66 0.12 -5.02
N ASP A 181 -8.22 0.39 -6.21
CA ASP A 181 -8.06 -0.47 -7.38
C ASP A 181 -6.58 -0.63 -7.79
N ASP A 182 -5.80 0.46 -7.78
CA ASP A 182 -4.36 0.42 -8.06
C ASP A 182 -3.58 -0.36 -6.98
N MET A 183 -3.98 -0.25 -5.72
CA MET A 183 -3.36 -0.97 -4.61
C MET A 183 -3.73 -2.45 -4.60
N ASP A 184 -4.88 -2.84 -5.15
CA ASP A 184 -5.25 -4.24 -5.35
C ASP A 184 -4.28 -4.96 -6.30
N LEU A 185 -3.82 -4.28 -7.34
CA LEU A 185 -2.75 -4.79 -8.21
C LEU A 185 -1.42 -4.97 -7.46
N VAL A 186 -1.14 -4.14 -6.45
CA VAL A 186 0.02 -4.32 -5.55
C VAL A 186 -0.18 -5.57 -4.70
N ARG A 187 -1.38 -5.78 -4.14
CA ARG A 187 -1.70 -6.96 -3.31
C ARG A 187 -1.55 -8.27 -4.10
N GLU A 188 -2.09 -8.31 -5.31
CA GLU A 188 -1.94 -9.47 -6.21
C GLU A 188 -0.47 -9.79 -6.50
N GLU A 189 0.33 -8.76 -6.75
CA GLU A 189 1.75 -8.91 -7.06
C GLU A 189 2.55 -9.39 -5.84
N VAL A 190 2.28 -8.82 -4.66
CA VAL A 190 2.88 -9.25 -3.40
C VAL A 190 2.50 -10.70 -3.09
N GLU A 191 1.25 -11.09 -3.34
CA GLU A 191 0.82 -12.48 -3.16
C GLU A 191 1.52 -13.42 -4.14
N ARG A 192 1.70 -13.02 -5.40
CA ARG A 192 2.41 -13.77 -6.43
C ARG A 192 3.87 -14.01 -6.03
N ILE A 193 4.58 -12.96 -5.62
CA ILE A 193 5.98 -13.05 -5.15
C ILE A 193 6.05 -13.93 -3.91
N THR A 194 5.19 -13.71 -2.92
CA THR A 194 5.12 -14.52 -1.70
C THR A 194 4.91 -15.99 -2.03
N THR A 195 4.00 -16.31 -2.94
CA THR A 195 3.77 -17.69 -3.39
C THR A 195 5.02 -18.27 -4.04
N ASN A 196 5.75 -17.53 -4.86
CA ASN A 196 6.99 -18.03 -5.45
C ASN A 196 8.09 -18.27 -4.42
N VAL A 197 8.26 -17.37 -3.47
CA VAL A 197 9.26 -17.52 -2.39
C VAL A 197 8.88 -18.70 -1.50
N VAL A 198 7.63 -18.76 -1.03
CA VAL A 198 7.19 -19.75 -0.06
C VAL A 198 6.93 -21.13 -0.68
N VAL A 199 6.36 -21.19 -1.88
CA VAL A 199 5.93 -22.44 -2.57
C VAL A 199 6.92 -22.93 -3.61
N ARG A 200 7.78 -22.07 -4.16
CA ARG A 200 8.79 -22.52 -5.15
C ARG A 200 10.20 -22.46 -4.59
N GLY A 201 10.38 -21.97 -3.35
CA GLY A 201 11.69 -21.81 -2.73
C GLY A 201 12.59 -20.83 -3.48
N ARG A 202 12.00 -19.92 -4.26
CA ARG A 202 12.72 -18.89 -5.01
C ARG A 202 13.36 -17.92 -4.04
N HIS A 203 14.57 -17.47 -4.32
CA HIS A 203 15.26 -16.54 -3.45
C HIS A 203 14.61 -15.15 -3.59
N PRO A 204 14.24 -14.44 -2.50
CA PRO A 204 13.57 -13.13 -2.61
C PRO A 204 14.36 -12.08 -3.41
N ASN A 205 15.70 -12.17 -3.42
CA ASN A 205 16.57 -11.34 -4.28
C ASN A 205 16.18 -11.35 -5.77
N GLU A 206 15.59 -12.43 -6.28
CA GLU A 206 15.11 -12.52 -7.67
C GLU A 206 14.06 -11.45 -8.00
N TYR A 207 13.34 -10.94 -6.97
CA TYR A 207 12.22 -10.00 -7.13
C TYR A 207 12.55 -8.56 -6.74
N VAL A 208 13.78 -8.24 -6.32
CA VAL A 208 14.16 -6.89 -5.87
C VAL A 208 13.98 -5.84 -6.97
N ALA A 209 14.36 -6.17 -8.22
CA ALA A 209 14.17 -5.28 -9.36
C ALA A 209 12.68 -5.04 -9.66
N GLU A 210 11.86 -6.07 -9.49
CA GLU A 210 10.41 -6.00 -9.68
C GLU A 210 9.75 -5.14 -8.60
N PHE A 211 10.11 -5.32 -7.32
CA PHE A 211 9.66 -4.44 -6.24
C PHE A 211 10.03 -2.99 -6.52
N LYS A 212 11.28 -2.70 -6.89
CA LYS A 212 11.71 -1.33 -7.21
C LYS A 212 10.90 -0.71 -8.35
N LYS A 213 10.63 -1.48 -9.40
CA LYS A 213 9.79 -1.04 -10.53
C LYS A 213 8.37 -0.73 -10.05
N LYS A 214 7.79 -1.61 -9.25
CA LYS A 214 6.44 -1.47 -8.69
C LYS A 214 6.33 -0.28 -7.73
N THR A 215 7.32 -0.06 -6.86
CA THR A 215 7.42 1.16 -6.03
C THR A 215 7.34 2.41 -6.89
N GLY A 216 8.14 2.48 -7.97
CA GLY A 216 8.09 3.63 -8.90
C GLY A 216 6.73 3.83 -9.55
N GLN A 217 6.08 2.75 -9.98
CA GLN A 217 4.77 2.80 -10.63
C GLN A 217 3.66 3.22 -9.65
N THR A 218 3.60 2.61 -8.46
CA THR A 218 2.61 2.94 -7.41
C THR A 218 2.78 4.41 -6.98
N THR A 219 4.02 4.85 -6.75
CA THR A 219 4.30 6.26 -6.42
C THR A 219 3.86 7.20 -7.54
N TYR A 220 4.17 6.88 -8.81
CA TYR A 220 3.78 7.70 -9.94
C TYR A 220 2.26 7.83 -10.05
N ASN A 221 1.53 6.71 -9.95
CA ASN A 221 0.08 6.71 -10.05
C ASN A 221 -0.58 7.52 -8.94
N ALA A 222 -0.16 7.35 -7.68
CA ALA A 222 -0.71 8.09 -6.55
C ALA A 222 -0.43 9.60 -6.66
N LYS A 223 0.78 9.99 -7.09
CA LYS A 223 1.11 11.41 -7.35
C LYS A 223 0.29 11.99 -8.49
N ARG A 224 0.15 11.25 -9.59
CA ARG A 224 -0.68 11.69 -10.73
C ARG A 224 -2.11 11.91 -10.28
N LEU A 225 -2.65 11.00 -9.48
CA LEU A 225 -4.00 11.10 -8.92
C LEU A 225 -4.17 12.38 -8.11
N LEU A 226 -3.26 12.65 -7.16
CA LEU A 226 -3.24 13.91 -6.40
C LEU A 226 -3.28 15.12 -7.33
N THR A 227 -2.36 15.22 -8.29
CA THR A 227 -2.28 16.39 -9.18
C THR A 227 -3.56 16.58 -10.01
N THR A 228 -4.09 15.51 -10.60
CA THR A 228 -5.30 15.61 -11.44
C THR A 228 -6.54 15.93 -10.63
N GLU A 229 -6.65 15.40 -9.42
CA GLU A 229 -7.81 15.62 -8.56
C GLU A 229 -7.73 16.96 -7.84
N SER A 230 -6.53 17.46 -7.51
CA SER A 230 -6.32 18.84 -7.04
C SER A 230 -6.83 19.84 -8.07
N ALA A 231 -6.42 19.69 -9.34
CA ALA A 231 -6.85 20.57 -10.42
C ALA A 231 -8.37 20.52 -10.64
N ARG A 232 -8.97 19.32 -10.57
CA ARG A 232 -10.44 19.14 -10.63
C ARG A 232 -11.14 19.83 -9.46
N ALA A 233 -10.69 19.54 -8.24
CA ALA A 233 -11.31 20.05 -7.02
C ALA A 233 -11.25 21.58 -6.94
N GLN A 234 -10.12 22.18 -7.34
CA GLN A 234 -9.99 23.64 -7.46
C GLN A 234 -11.00 24.22 -8.45
N SER A 235 -11.26 23.55 -9.59
CA SER A 235 -12.23 24.03 -10.58
C SER A 235 -13.69 23.95 -10.12
N GLU A 236 -13.98 23.19 -9.07
CA GLU A 236 -15.31 23.01 -8.48
C GLU A 236 -15.53 23.79 -7.18
N ALA A 237 -14.46 24.40 -6.66
CA ALA A 237 -14.44 25.21 -5.44
C ALA A 237 -14.88 26.65 -5.72
#